data_AF-A0A418XTD7-F1
#
_entry.id   AF-A0A418XTD7-F1
#
_cell.length_a   1.000
_cell.length_b   1.000
_cell.length_c   1.000
_cell.angle_alpha   90.00
_cell.angle_beta   90.00
_cell.angle_gamma   90.00
#
_symmetry.space_group_name_H-M   'P 1'
#
loop_
_entity.id
_entity.type
_entity.pdbx_description
1 polymer ?
#
loop_
_entity_poly.entity_id
_entity_poly.type
_entity_poly.pdbx_seq_one_letter_code
_entity_poly.pdbx_strand_id
1 'polypeptide(L)'
;METNIIFLIVLAVGVAILVWLRSWRQRRSLADKFAPRPPMEFETFYKRFYDGKIDRDKVRTHLNNVAEEFSVPADKLLPTDRFDVELKQPSGHEFDAGTGLLPMQVELLARAKGGMLKSESIVNVDDYITQMARYS
;
A
#
# COMPACT_ATOMS: atom_id res chain seq x y z
N MET A 1 -39.79 -15.61 -13.79
CA MET A 1 -38.54 -14.96 -14.23
C MET A 1 -38.09 -13.87 -13.27
N GLU A 2 -39.01 -13.00 -12.82
CA GLU A 2 -38.71 -11.88 -11.91
C GLU A 2 -38.17 -12.31 -10.53
N THR A 3 -38.66 -13.41 -9.96
CA THR A 3 -38.22 -13.92 -8.65
C THR A 3 -36.75 -14.34 -8.64
N ASN A 4 -36.24 -14.86 -9.75
CA ASN A 4 -34.83 -15.26 -9.88
C ASN A 4 -33.90 -14.03 -9.99
N ILE A 5 -34.38 -12.94 -10.60
CA ILE A 5 -33.60 -11.69 -10.72
C ILE A 5 -33.48 -11.01 -9.35
N ILE A 6 -34.57 -10.95 -8.58
CA ILE A 6 -34.56 -10.40 -7.22
C ILE A 6 -33.60 -11.21 -6.33
N PHE A 7 -33.64 -12.54 -6.41
CA PHE A 7 -32.73 -13.40 -5.65
C PHE A 7 -31.25 -13.16 -6.01
N LEU A 8 -30.92 -13.01 -7.29
CA LEU A 8 -29.56 -12.71 -7.74
C LEU A 8 -29.07 -11.34 -7.27
N ILE A 9 -29.93 -10.32 -7.26
CA ILE A 9 -29.58 -8.98 -6.76
C ILE A 9 -29.33 -9.03 -5.25
N VAL A 10 -30.19 -9.68 -4.48
CA VAL A 10 -30.01 -9.83 -3.03
C VAL A 10 -28.73 -10.60 -2.70
N LEU A 11 -28.43 -11.66 -3.46
CA LEU A 11 -27.19 -12.42 -3.33
C LEU A 11 -25.97 -11.54 -3.63
N ALA A 12 -25.98 -10.79 -4.74
CA ALA A 12 -24.89 -9.91 -5.14
C ALA A 12 -24.63 -8.80 -4.11
N VAL A 13 -25.69 -8.19 -3.57
CA VAL A 13 -25.58 -7.18 -2.51
C VAL A 13 -25.05 -7.80 -1.22
N GLY A 14 -25.53 -8.98 -0.84
CA GLY A 14 -25.02 -9.71 0.33
C GLY A 14 -23.54 -10.03 0.22
N VAL A 15 -23.08 -10.50 -0.95
CA VAL A 15 -21.66 -10.75 -1.23
C VAL A 15 -20.86 -9.46 -1.18
N ALA A 16 -21.33 -8.37 -1.78
CA ALA A 16 -20.65 -7.08 -1.76
C ALA A 16 -20.47 -6.54 -0.32
N ILE A 17 -21.51 -6.66 0.52
CA ILE A 17 -21.45 -6.26 1.93
C ILE A 17 -20.44 -7.11 2.69
N LEU A 18 -20.40 -8.43 2.46
CA LEU A 18 -19.43 -9.32 3.09
C LEU A 18 -17.99 -9.01 2.68
N VAL A 19 -17.75 -8.72 1.40
CA VAL A 19 -16.44 -8.28 0.88
C VAL A 19 -16.03 -6.94 1.51
N TRP A 20 -16.96 -5.99 1.61
CA TRP A 20 -16.72 -4.69 2.22
C TRP A 20 -16.39 -4.80 3.72
N LEU A 21 -17.18 -5.53 4.50
CA LEU A 21 -16.93 -5.78 5.92
C LEU A 21 -15.60 -6.50 6.16
N ARG A 22 -15.26 -7.47 5.31
CA ARG A 22 -13.99 -8.19 5.35
C ARG A 22 -12.80 -7.25 5.09
N SER A 23 -12.86 -6.45 4.01
CA SER A 23 -11.83 -5.46 3.69
C SER A 23 -11.64 -4.44 4.81
N TRP A 24 -12.74 -3.94 5.38
CA TRP A 24 -12.68 -2.99 6.49
C TRP A 24 -12.03 -3.58 7.76
N ARG A 25 -12.32 -4.84 8.08
CA ARG A 25 -11.69 -5.54 9.22
C ARG A 25 -10.19 -5.76 9.02
N GLN A 26 -9.75 -6.06 7.79
CA GLN A 26 -8.33 -6.18 7.45
C GLN A 26 -7.58 -4.85 7.63
N ARG A 27 -8.15 -3.75 7.11
CA ARG A 27 -7.55 -2.40 7.24
C ARG A 27 -7.31 -2.02 8.69
N ARG A 28 -8.25 -2.36 9.58
CA ARG A 28 -8.09 -2.16 11.03
C ARG A 28 -6.94 -2.97 11.62
N SER A 29 -6.76 -4.24 11.20
CA SER A 29 -5.72 -5.10 11.76
C SER A 29 -4.28 -4.58 11.52
N LEU A 30 -4.02 -3.99 10.36
CA LEU A 30 -2.72 -3.37 10.08
C LEU A 30 -2.57 -2.05 10.83
N ALA A 31 -3.60 -1.20 10.84
CA ALA A 31 -3.56 0.03 11.62
C ALA A 31 -3.30 -0.24 13.12
N ASP A 32 -3.93 -1.28 13.68
CA ASP A 32 -3.74 -1.72 15.07
C ASP A 32 -2.30 -2.20 15.32
N LYS A 33 -1.66 -2.88 14.35
CA LYS A 33 -0.25 -3.31 14.43
C LYS A 33 0.71 -2.12 14.51
N PHE A 34 0.38 -1.02 13.83
CA PHE A 34 1.20 0.20 13.80
C PHE A 34 0.83 1.19 14.91
N ALA A 35 -0.30 1.03 15.58
CA ALA A 35 -0.76 1.91 16.66
C ALA A 35 0.27 2.14 17.79
N PRO A 36 1.05 1.12 18.23
CA PRO A 36 2.06 1.31 19.28
C PRO A 36 3.28 2.13 18.85
N ARG A 37 3.52 2.31 17.54
CA ARG A 37 4.68 3.06 17.06
C ARG A 37 4.51 4.55 17.37
N PRO A 38 5.57 5.26 17.78
CA PRO A 38 5.50 6.71 17.94
C PRO A 38 5.25 7.36 16.57
N PRO A 39 4.36 8.36 16.48
CA PRO A 39 4.18 9.12 15.25
C PRO A 39 5.45 9.92 14.92
N MET A 40 5.79 10.02 13.64
CA MET A 40 6.89 10.82 13.13
C MET A 40 6.36 11.86 12.16
N GLU A 41 6.55 13.13 12.51
CA GLU A 41 6.21 14.25 11.63
C GLU A 41 6.96 14.17 10.30
N PHE A 42 6.28 14.50 9.22
CA PHE A 42 6.83 14.36 7.87
C PHE A 42 8.14 15.13 7.68
N GLU A 43 8.26 16.35 8.21
CA GLU A 43 9.51 17.13 8.07
C GLU A 43 10.69 16.43 8.75
N THR A 44 10.43 15.77 9.90
CA THR A 44 11.46 15.00 10.61
C THR A 44 11.81 13.75 9.83
N PHE A 45 10.81 13.05 9.29
CA PHE A 45 11.01 11.89 8.42
C PHE A 45 11.85 12.24 7.19
N TYR A 46 11.44 13.27 6.44
CA TYR A 46 12.14 13.72 5.23
C TYR A 46 13.59 14.10 5.53
N LYS A 47 13.80 14.95 6.54
CA LYS A 47 15.14 15.39 6.95
C LYS A 47 16.03 14.22 7.39
N ARG A 48 15.46 13.20 8.02
CA ARG A 48 16.22 12.06 8.53
C ARG A 48 16.64 11.08 7.43
N PHE A 49 15.82 10.87 6.41
CA PHE A 49 16.01 9.76 5.46
C PHE A 49 16.32 10.22 4.03
N TYR A 50 15.72 11.32 3.57
CA TYR A 50 15.70 11.73 2.15
C TYR A 50 16.31 13.09 1.86
N ASP A 51 16.79 13.80 2.88
CA ASP A 51 17.26 15.19 2.75
C ASP A 51 18.21 15.39 1.57
N GLY A 52 17.76 16.18 0.58
CA GLY A 52 18.49 16.49 -0.64
C GLY A 52 18.69 15.33 -1.64
N LYS A 53 18.22 14.11 -1.33
CA LYS A 53 18.34 12.93 -2.21
C LYS A 53 17.17 12.82 -3.19
N ILE A 54 15.98 13.15 -2.72
CA ILE A 54 14.73 13.07 -3.48
C ILE A 54 13.94 14.35 -3.23
N ASP A 55 13.24 14.83 -4.24
CA ASP A 55 12.31 15.96 -4.09
C ASP A 55 11.32 15.72 -2.94
N ARG A 56 11.16 16.72 -2.08
CA ARG A 56 10.35 16.62 -0.86
C ARG A 56 8.89 16.26 -1.16
N ASP A 57 8.32 16.85 -2.19
CA ASP A 57 6.90 16.65 -2.52
C ASP A 57 6.69 15.28 -3.16
N LYS A 58 7.67 14.78 -3.93
CA LYS A 58 7.67 13.37 -4.37
C LYS A 58 7.71 12.40 -3.20
N VAL A 59 8.59 12.60 -2.20
CA VAL A 59 8.64 11.75 -1.00
C VAL A 59 7.31 11.75 -0.27
N ARG A 60 6.72 12.94 -0.04
CA ARG A 60 5.40 13.07 0.60
C ARG A 60 4.32 12.30 -0.15
N THR A 61 4.27 12.48 -1.47
CA THR A 61 3.26 11.85 -2.32
C THR A 61 3.39 10.33 -2.26
N HIS A 62 4.59 9.78 -2.45
CA HIS A 62 4.80 8.33 -2.46
C HIS A 62 4.62 7.70 -1.07
N LEU A 63 5.01 8.40 0.00
CA LEU A 63 4.73 7.94 1.37
C LEU A 63 3.21 7.86 1.64
N ASN A 64 2.45 8.86 1.19
CA ASN A 64 0.99 8.85 1.31
C ASN A 64 0.35 7.73 0.47
N ASN A 65 0.86 7.44 -0.72
CA ASN A 65 0.38 6.30 -1.51
C ASN A 65 0.53 4.97 -0.76
N VAL A 66 1.68 4.76 -0.09
CA VAL A 66 1.89 3.57 0.76
C VAL A 66 0.90 3.57 1.93
N ALA A 67 0.73 4.72 2.60
CA ALA A 67 -0.20 4.86 3.71
C ALA A 67 -1.64 4.51 3.31
N GLU A 68 -2.10 5.01 2.17
CA GLU A 68 -3.44 4.75 1.63
C GLU A 68 -3.64 3.28 1.26
N GLU A 69 -2.70 2.71 0.49
CA GLU A 69 -2.78 1.32 0.02
C GLU A 69 -2.86 0.33 1.18
N PHE A 70 -1.98 0.50 2.18
CA PHE A 70 -1.94 -0.38 3.34
C PHE A 70 -2.90 0.04 4.45
N SER A 71 -3.60 1.16 4.29
CA SER A 71 -4.45 1.77 5.32
C SER A 71 -3.72 1.95 6.66
N VAL A 72 -2.44 2.32 6.59
CA VAL A 72 -1.58 2.61 7.73
C VAL A 72 -1.34 4.12 7.75
N PRO A 73 -1.40 4.80 8.91
CA PRO A 73 -1.09 6.22 8.98
C PRO A 73 0.33 6.52 8.50
N ALA A 74 0.50 7.54 7.63
CA ALA A 74 1.78 7.88 7.01
C ALA A 74 2.87 8.24 8.05
N ASP A 75 2.47 8.84 9.16
CA ASP A 75 3.33 9.19 10.29
C ASP A 75 3.82 7.97 11.09
N LYS A 76 3.34 6.76 10.81
CA LYS A 76 3.78 5.50 11.44
C LYS A 76 4.68 4.66 10.55
N LEU A 77 4.78 5.03 9.27
CA LEU A 77 5.60 4.34 8.30
C LEU A 77 7.07 4.74 8.46
N LEU A 78 7.95 3.77 8.26
CA LEU A 78 9.39 3.94 8.21
C LEU A 78 9.91 3.42 6.86
N PRO A 79 11.02 3.97 6.33
CA PRO A 79 11.58 3.51 5.07
C PRO A 79 11.95 2.02 5.08
N THR A 80 12.29 1.49 6.25
CA THR A 80 12.67 0.09 6.45
C THR A 80 11.48 -0.88 6.53
N ASP A 81 10.24 -0.40 6.54
CA ASP A 81 9.08 -1.28 6.60
C ASP A 81 8.97 -2.11 5.32
N ARG A 82 9.01 -3.44 5.45
CA ARG A 82 8.95 -4.34 4.32
C ARG A 82 7.53 -4.72 3.97
N PHE A 83 7.28 -4.89 2.67
CA PHE A 83 5.99 -5.31 2.15
C PHE A 83 5.61 -6.74 2.57
N ASP A 84 6.60 -7.61 2.76
CA ASP A 84 6.43 -9.02 3.09
C ASP A 84 6.44 -9.33 4.59
N VAL A 85 6.72 -8.36 5.47
CA VAL A 85 6.76 -8.57 6.92
C VAL A 85 6.00 -7.53 7.71
N GLU A 86 6.44 -6.27 7.70
CA GLU A 86 5.81 -5.21 8.49
C GLU A 86 4.44 -4.85 7.92
N LEU A 87 4.35 -4.68 6.60
CA LEU A 87 3.13 -4.34 5.87
C LEU A 87 2.36 -5.57 5.34
N LYS A 88 2.87 -6.78 5.62
CA LYS A 88 2.19 -8.02 5.22
C LYS A 88 0.83 -8.12 5.91
N GLN A 89 -0.21 -8.32 5.09
CA GLN A 89 -1.55 -8.56 5.60
C GLN A 89 -1.65 -9.94 6.28
N PRO A 90 -2.51 -10.10 7.30
CA PRO A 90 -2.74 -11.40 7.94
C PRO A 90 -3.12 -12.50 6.94
N SER A 91 -2.73 -13.74 7.23
CA SER A 91 -2.91 -14.92 6.38
C SER A 91 -4.38 -15.17 6.00
N GLY A 92 -4.64 -15.57 4.75
CA GLY A 92 -5.99 -15.77 4.19
C GLY A 92 -6.44 -14.69 3.20
N HIS A 93 -5.54 -13.77 2.84
CA HIS A 93 -5.79 -12.62 1.96
C HIS A 93 -4.72 -12.44 0.87
N GLU A 94 -3.88 -13.45 0.65
CA GLU A 94 -2.68 -13.40 -0.21
C GLU A 94 -2.98 -13.15 -1.69
N PHE A 95 -4.22 -13.43 -2.14
CA PHE A 95 -4.62 -13.26 -3.54
C PHE A 95 -5.26 -11.89 -3.86
N ASP A 96 -5.78 -11.17 -2.86
CA ASP A 96 -6.53 -9.90 -3.05
C ASP A 96 -5.95 -8.71 -2.26
N ALA A 97 -5.00 -8.94 -1.37
CA ALA A 97 -4.33 -7.88 -0.63
C ALA A 97 -3.27 -7.25 -1.53
N GLY A 98 -3.40 -5.95 -1.84
CA GLY A 98 -2.53 -5.14 -2.69
C GLY A 98 -1.03 -5.04 -2.33
N THR A 99 -0.52 -5.98 -1.52
CA THR A 99 0.90 -6.21 -1.23
C THR A 99 1.80 -6.22 -2.47
N GLY A 100 1.29 -6.64 -3.64
CA GLY A 100 2.01 -6.61 -4.91
C GLY A 100 1.73 -5.38 -5.80
N LEU A 101 0.71 -4.57 -5.50
CA LEU A 101 0.26 -3.50 -6.39
C LEU A 101 1.29 -2.37 -6.51
N LEU A 102 1.85 -1.93 -5.38
CA LEU A 102 2.85 -0.85 -5.41
C LEU A 102 4.16 -1.30 -6.09
N PRO A 103 4.79 -2.43 -5.74
CA PRO A 103 5.95 -2.93 -6.48
C PRO A 103 5.69 -3.13 -7.99
N MET A 104 4.53 -3.71 -8.34
CA MET A 104 4.14 -3.92 -9.74
C MET A 104 3.94 -2.59 -10.48
N GLN A 105 3.36 -1.57 -9.84
CA GLN A 105 3.20 -0.23 -10.42
C GLN A 105 4.54 0.37 -10.81
N VAL A 106 5.54 0.29 -9.92
CA VAL A 106 6.88 0.81 -10.21
C VAL A 106 7.53 0.06 -11.37
N GLU A 107 7.40 -1.27 -11.40
CA GLU A 107 7.91 -2.09 -12.50
C GLU A 107 7.29 -1.68 -13.84
N LEU A 108 5.96 -1.48 -13.89
CA LEU A 108 5.28 -1.03 -15.11
C LEU A 108 5.76 0.35 -15.57
N LEU A 109 5.95 1.30 -14.63
CA LEU A 109 6.50 2.62 -14.94
C LEU A 109 7.95 2.55 -15.43
N ALA A 110 8.77 1.72 -14.79
CA ALA A 110 10.15 1.50 -15.19
C ALA A 110 10.22 0.95 -16.62
N ARG A 111 9.40 -0.07 -16.94
CA ARG A 111 9.30 -0.65 -18.29
C ARG A 111 8.85 0.38 -19.32
N ALA A 112 7.85 1.21 -18.98
CA ALA A 112 7.38 2.28 -19.87
C ALA A 112 8.47 3.32 -20.18
N LYS A 113 9.43 3.52 -19.28
CA LYS A 113 10.62 4.37 -19.47
C LYS A 113 11.85 3.62 -20.03
N GLY A 114 11.68 2.39 -20.50
CA GLY A 114 12.77 1.57 -21.06
C GLY A 114 13.71 0.94 -20.04
N GLY A 115 13.35 0.95 -18.75
CA GLY A 115 14.09 0.31 -17.67
C GLY A 115 13.76 -1.17 -17.50
N MET A 116 14.67 -1.90 -16.85
CA MET A 116 14.50 -3.30 -16.43
C MET A 116 14.50 -3.37 -14.90
N LEU A 117 13.41 -2.93 -14.27
CA LEU A 117 13.17 -3.11 -12.85
C LEU A 117 12.16 -4.25 -12.67
N LYS A 118 12.44 -5.15 -11.73
CA LYS A 118 11.51 -6.23 -11.36
C LYS A 118 10.85 -5.90 -10.04
N SER A 119 9.55 -6.13 -9.91
CA SER A 119 8.79 -5.86 -8.68
C SER A 119 9.38 -6.57 -7.46
N GLU A 120 9.97 -7.75 -7.60
CA GLU A 120 10.58 -8.48 -6.47
C GLU A 120 11.83 -7.79 -5.89
N SER A 121 12.41 -6.82 -6.61
CA SER A 121 13.52 -6.00 -6.10
C SER A 121 13.07 -4.84 -5.21
N ILE A 122 11.77 -4.60 -5.10
CA ILE A 122 11.18 -3.53 -4.30
C ILE A 122 10.65 -4.15 -3.02
N VAL A 123 11.48 -4.17 -1.98
CA VAL A 123 11.24 -4.98 -0.77
C VAL A 123 10.58 -4.14 0.33
N ASN A 124 10.91 -2.86 0.40
CA ASN A 124 10.45 -1.96 1.46
C ASN A 124 9.97 -0.60 0.95
N VAL A 125 9.48 0.23 1.87
CA VAL A 125 9.00 1.58 1.59
C VAL A 125 10.08 2.46 0.95
N ASP A 126 11.35 2.33 1.37
CA ASP A 126 12.46 3.09 0.79
C ASP A 126 12.71 2.77 -0.68
N ASP A 127 12.75 1.48 -1.01
CA ASP A 127 12.89 0.99 -2.38
C ASP A 127 11.76 1.54 -3.24
N TYR A 128 10.52 1.47 -2.75
CA TYR A 128 9.36 1.99 -3.46
C TYR A 128 9.47 3.49 -3.72
N ILE A 129 9.71 4.31 -2.68
CA ILE A 129 9.79 5.78 -2.81
C ILE A 129 10.93 6.16 -3.76
N THR A 130 12.09 5.53 -3.64
CA THR A 130 13.27 5.81 -4.46
C THR A 130 13.03 5.47 -5.92
N GLN A 131 12.49 4.29 -6.21
CA GLN A 131 12.24 3.87 -7.59
C GLN A 131 11.06 4.64 -8.20
N MET A 132 10.00 4.91 -7.44
CA MET A 132 8.91 5.76 -7.92
C MET A 132 9.41 7.15 -8.27
N ALA A 133 10.17 7.81 -7.39
CA ALA A 133 10.67 9.15 -7.66
C ALA A 133 11.58 9.22 -8.91
N ARG A 134 12.30 8.13 -9.20
CA ARG A 134 13.13 7.96 -10.40
C ARG A 134 12.30 7.77 -11.67
N TYR A 135 11.23 6.96 -11.60
CA TYR A 135 10.43 6.57 -12.75
C TYR A 135 9.12 7.37 -12.91
N SER A 136 8.77 8.27 -11.99
CA SER A 136 7.68 9.26 -12.12
C SER A 136 8.21 10.56 -12.73
#